data_AF-A0A955P1U5-F1
#
_entry.id   AF-A0A955P1U5-F1
#
_cell.length_a   1.000
_cell.length_b   1.000
_cell.length_c   1.000
_cell.angle_alpha   90.00
_cell.angle_beta   90.00
_cell.angle_gamma   90.00
#
_symmetry.space_group_name_H-M   'P 1'
#
loop_
_entity.id
_entity.type
_entity.pdbx_description
1 polymer ?
#
loop_
_entity_poly.entity_id
_entity_poly.type
_entity_poly.pdbx_seq_one_letter_code
_entity_poly.pdbx_strand_id
1 'polypeptide(L)'
;YIESDDPAILAKSEELMKGDRRIKHAVTVFYDFVSSGVAYKPYKGKTSAVTALKLREASCNGKNRLLVALCRSQGIPARVAGGLVLSKKKREEAITKKTTHSWTEIYINGQWVPFCPTNGYFAEIPAHYLELYKGDRAFIIRTKNIDFDYRWKVSERRSSEEEVLYTNATNYFNILRLWATLEQASISLNLLVIILTIPIGATVVAFARNVIGLVPFGTFMPALIAVAFRDTGLAWGVILFTITILSCGLFWPLLEKAGILHVPRMAIILTLEVMIIVGIALVAINFGYKRAAAISLFPLAVLTLTTERFVISIIEEGWSPTLQRFAVSLLVATAAYLVMRWTFLENLIIAYPELLLSVIGVNLLLGSWTGLRLTEFIRFRSLYLRGPNEMSGQET
;
A
#
# COMPACT_ATOMS: atom_id res chain seq x y z
N TYR A 1 8.45 -5.87 -40.21
CA TYR A 1 7.96 -5.57 -41.58
C TYR A 1 6.46 -5.40 -41.46
N ILE A 2 5.91 -4.30 -41.97
CA ILE A 2 4.46 -4.02 -41.96
C ILE A 2 4.07 -3.89 -43.42
N GLU A 3 3.04 -4.62 -43.85
CA GLU A 3 2.64 -4.83 -45.26
C GLU A 3 1.97 -3.59 -45.88
N SER A 4 2.63 -2.42 -45.87
CA SER A 4 2.07 -1.17 -46.42
C SER A 4 2.03 -1.10 -47.95
N ASP A 5 2.79 -1.97 -48.61
CA ASP A 5 2.91 -2.15 -50.06
C ASP A 5 1.97 -3.24 -50.60
N ASP A 6 1.22 -3.92 -49.73
CA ASP A 6 0.29 -4.97 -50.14
C ASP A 6 -0.89 -4.39 -50.96
N PRO A 7 -1.25 -5.00 -52.11
CA PRO A 7 -2.34 -4.51 -52.96
C PRO A 7 -3.68 -4.33 -52.23
N ALA A 8 -3.99 -5.16 -51.24
CA ALA A 8 -5.23 -5.04 -50.48
C ALA A 8 -5.22 -3.83 -49.54
N ILE A 9 -4.05 -3.51 -48.95
CA ILE A 9 -3.88 -2.30 -48.13
C ILE A 9 -3.97 -1.05 -49.01
N LEU A 10 -3.30 -1.04 -50.16
CA LEU A 10 -3.34 0.06 -51.13
C LEU A 10 -4.78 0.32 -51.60
N ALA A 11 -5.47 -0.70 -52.11
CA ALA A 11 -6.86 -0.61 -52.55
C ALA A 11 -7.78 -0.08 -51.45
N LYS A 12 -7.60 -0.58 -50.20
CA LYS A 12 -8.42 -0.10 -49.09
C LYS A 12 -8.12 1.35 -48.71
N SER A 13 -6.85 1.76 -48.75
CA SER A 13 -6.47 3.13 -48.45
C SER A 13 -7.07 4.10 -49.46
N GLU A 14 -7.05 3.79 -50.76
CA GLU A 14 -7.67 4.59 -51.82
C GLU A 14 -9.20 4.68 -51.65
N GLU A 15 -9.86 3.54 -51.36
CA GLU A 15 -11.30 3.49 -51.12
C GLU A 15 -11.73 4.40 -49.97
N LEU A 16 -10.96 4.42 -48.87
CA LEU A 16 -11.26 5.24 -47.69
C LEU A 16 -10.97 6.73 -47.93
N MET A 17 -9.94 7.05 -48.72
CA MET A 17 -9.52 8.42 -49.02
C MET A 17 -10.49 9.16 -49.96
N LYS A 18 -11.23 8.43 -50.82
CA LYS A 18 -12.19 9.02 -51.78
C LYS A 18 -11.61 10.21 -52.57
N GLY A 19 -10.31 10.17 -52.87
CA GLY A 19 -9.59 11.23 -53.60
C GLY A 19 -9.10 12.43 -52.76
N ASP A 20 -9.43 12.54 -51.47
CA ASP A 20 -8.93 13.60 -50.59
C ASP A 20 -7.54 13.28 -50.05
N ARG A 21 -6.52 14.06 -50.44
CA ARG A 21 -5.11 13.84 -50.09
C ARG A 21 -4.65 14.55 -48.81
N ARG A 22 -5.54 15.18 -48.04
CA ARG A 22 -5.16 15.88 -46.80
C ARG A 22 -4.76 14.87 -45.73
N ILE A 23 -3.60 15.06 -45.09
CA ILE A 23 -3.10 14.19 -44.00
C ILE A 23 -4.13 14.07 -42.87
N LYS A 24 -4.77 15.18 -42.49
CA LYS A 24 -5.82 15.17 -41.46
C LYS A 24 -6.99 14.25 -41.85
N HIS A 25 -7.42 14.30 -43.10
CA HIS A 25 -8.48 13.43 -43.60
C HIS A 25 -8.05 11.96 -43.55
N ALA A 26 -6.88 11.65 -44.11
CA ALA A 26 -6.31 10.30 -44.10
C ALA A 26 -6.25 9.69 -42.70
N VAL A 27 -5.67 10.41 -41.73
CA VAL A 27 -5.54 9.94 -40.35
C VAL A 27 -6.90 9.70 -39.71
N THR A 28 -7.87 10.59 -39.91
CA THR A 28 -9.23 10.42 -39.37
C THR A 28 -9.92 9.19 -39.96
N VAL A 29 -9.98 9.07 -41.29
CA VAL A 29 -10.72 7.96 -41.92
C VAL A 29 -10.06 6.60 -41.66
N PHE A 30 -8.72 6.55 -41.63
CA PHE A 30 -8.00 5.32 -41.30
C PHE A 30 -8.17 4.94 -39.83
N TYR A 31 -8.10 5.91 -38.92
CA TYR A 31 -8.34 5.66 -37.51
C TYR A 31 -9.77 5.15 -37.27
N ASP A 32 -10.78 5.82 -37.83
CA ASP A 32 -12.19 5.44 -37.65
C ASP A 32 -12.47 4.04 -38.21
N PHE A 33 -11.90 3.75 -39.38
CA PHE A 33 -11.98 2.43 -40.00
C PHE A 33 -11.38 1.34 -39.11
N VAL A 34 -10.19 1.57 -38.54
CA VAL A 34 -9.54 0.57 -37.68
C VAL A 34 -10.20 0.49 -36.31
N SER A 35 -10.62 1.61 -35.74
CA SER A 35 -11.25 1.68 -34.42
C SER A 35 -12.60 0.98 -34.43
N SER A 36 -13.48 1.36 -35.35
CA SER A 36 -14.89 0.93 -35.41
C SER A 36 -15.12 -0.23 -36.39
N GLY A 37 -14.37 -0.30 -37.48
CA GLY A 37 -14.54 -1.30 -38.54
C GLY A 37 -13.71 -2.58 -38.38
N VAL A 38 -12.94 -2.72 -37.30
CA VAL A 38 -12.19 -3.93 -36.93
C VAL A 38 -12.46 -4.25 -35.46
N ALA A 39 -13.15 -5.35 -35.19
CA ALA A 39 -13.48 -5.76 -33.83
C ALA A 39 -12.25 -6.21 -33.04
N TYR A 40 -12.25 -5.96 -31.73
CA TYR A 40 -11.17 -6.41 -30.86
C TYR A 40 -11.34 -7.90 -30.50
N LYS A 41 -10.28 -8.69 -30.71
CA LYS A 41 -10.24 -10.11 -30.32
C LYS A 41 -8.86 -10.51 -29.78
N PRO A 42 -8.78 -11.18 -28.62
CA PRO A 42 -7.50 -11.50 -27.99
C PRO A 42 -6.83 -12.71 -28.65
N TYR A 43 -6.21 -12.49 -29.81
CA TYR A 43 -5.39 -13.51 -30.46
C TYR A 43 -4.03 -13.68 -29.77
N LYS A 44 -3.58 -14.93 -29.66
CA LYS A 44 -2.20 -15.25 -29.24
C LYS A 44 -1.27 -15.09 -30.44
N GLY A 45 -0.22 -14.29 -30.28
CA GLY A 45 0.80 -14.09 -31.32
C GLY A 45 0.59 -12.83 -32.15
N LYS A 46 1.32 -12.76 -33.27
CA LYS A 46 1.37 -11.60 -34.15
C LYS A 46 0.30 -11.73 -35.24
N THR A 47 -0.62 -10.77 -35.31
CA THR A 47 -1.59 -10.63 -36.43
C THR A 47 -1.03 -9.64 -37.45
N SER A 48 -0.96 -10.00 -38.72
CA SER A 48 -0.46 -9.12 -39.78
C SER A 48 -1.48 -8.02 -40.13
N ALA A 49 -1.05 -6.95 -40.80
CA ALA A 49 -1.95 -5.88 -41.24
C ALA A 49 -3.00 -6.40 -42.23
N VAL A 50 -2.57 -7.23 -43.18
CA VAL A 50 -3.45 -7.84 -44.19
C VAL A 50 -4.45 -8.80 -43.55
N THR A 51 -4.02 -9.60 -42.57
CA THR A 51 -4.92 -10.47 -41.82
C THR A 51 -5.97 -9.66 -41.06
N ALA A 52 -5.57 -8.58 -40.38
CA ALA A 52 -6.50 -7.71 -39.66
C ALA A 52 -7.52 -7.05 -40.61
N LEU A 53 -7.08 -6.64 -41.81
CA LEU A 53 -7.97 -6.10 -42.84
C LEU A 53 -8.99 -7.14 -43.34
N LYS A 54 -8.53 -8.36 -43.64
CA LYS A 54 -9.38 -9.43 -44.19
C LYS A 54 -10.38 -9.97 -43.18
N LEU A 55 -9.94 -10.23 -41.95
CA LEU A 55 -10.76 -10.84 -40.92
C LEU A 55 -11.72 -9.87 -40.23
N ARG A 56 -11.45 -8.56 -40.29
CA ARG A 56 -12.18 -7.54 -39.52
C ARG A 56 -12.20 -7.78 -38.01
N GLU A 57 -11.27 -8.58 -37.52
CA GLU A 57 -11.06 -8.87 -36.11
C GLU A 57 -9.55 -8.95 -35.82
N ALA A 58 -9.08 -8.27 -34.77
CA ALA A 58 -7.66 -8.29 -34.41
C ALA A 58 -7.42 -7.96 -32.92
N SER A 59 -6.27 -8.40 -32.40
CA SER A 59 -5.75 -7.93 -31.11
C SER A 59 -5.19 -6.51 -31.24
N CYS A 60 -4.78 -5.89 -30.13
CA CYS A 60 -4.18 -4.55 -30.15
C CYS A 60 -3.01 -4.46 -31.15
N ASN A 61 -2.21 -5.51 -31.26
CA ASN A 61 -1.09 -5.56 -32.17
C ASN A 61 -1.52 -5.54 -33.65
N GLY A 62 -2.56 -6.29 -34.03
CA GLY A 62 -3.07 -6.31 -35.41
C GLY A 62 -3.79 -5.02 -35.80
N LYS A 63 -4.60 -4.44 -34.91
CA LYS A 63 -5.27 -3.14 -35.16
C LYS A 63 -4.23 -2.04 -35.42
N ASN A 64 -3.19 -1.94 -34.58
CA ASN A 64 -2.14 -0.93 -34.77
C ASN A 64 -1.28 -1.18 -36.02
N ARG A 65 -0.95 -2.43 -36.36
CA ARG A 65 -0.26 -2.73 -37.63
C ARG A 65 -1.06 -2.31 -38.84
N LEU A 66 -2.38 -2.54 -38.83
CA LEU A 66 -3.25 -2.11 -39.92
C LEU A 66 -3.29 -0.60 -40.05
N LEU A 67 -3.41 0.14 -38.95
CA LEU A 67 -3.39 1.61 -38.98
C LEU A 67 -2.06 2.14 -39.53
N VAL A 68 -0.93 1.57 -39.10
CA VAL A 68 0.39 1.93 -39.62
C VAL A 68 0.51 1.59 -41.12
N ALA A 69 -0.01 0.44 -41.56
CA ALA A 69 0.03 0.03 -42.95
C ALA A 69 -0.74 1.00 -43.86
N LEU A 70 -1.97 1.39 -43.46
CA LEU A 70 -2.81 2.35 -44.18
C LEU A 70 -2.17 3.75 -44.25
N CYS A 71 -1.51 4.20 -43.18
CA CYS A 71 -0.81 5.48 -43.20
C CYS A 71 0.39 5.43 -44.15
N ARG A 72 1.21 4.39 -44.05
CA ARG A 72 2.42 4.22 -44.86
C ARG A 72 2.11 4.03 -46.35
N SER A 73 0.98 3.40 -46.69
CA SER A 73 0.56 3.21 -48.10
C SER A 73 0.25 4.55 -48.80
N GLN A 74 -0.04 5.59 -48.03
CA GLN A 74 -0.26 6.97 -48.51
C GLN A 74 0.95 7.89 -48.28
N GLY A 75 2.13 7.32 -48.01
CA GLY A 75 3.36 8.08 -47.77
C GLY A 75 3.42 8.80 -46.42
N ILE A 76 2.48 8.55 -45.50
CA ILE A 76 2.47 9.16 -44.17
C ILE A 76 3.37 8.34 -43.25
N PRO A 77 4.45 8.90 -42.69
CA PRO A 77 5.33 8.15 -41.80
C PRO A 77 4.59 7.75 -40.51
N ALA A 78 4.46 6.45 -40.29
CA ALA A 78 3.81 5.89 -39.10
C ALA A 78 4.65 4.75 -38.53
N ARG A 79 4.55 4.48 -37.23
CA ARG A 79 5.22 3.35 -36.57
C ARG A 79 4.38 2.79 -35.43
N VAL A 80 4.65 1.54 -35.06
CA VAL A 80 4.11 0.95 -33.83
C VAL A 80 5.00 1.38 -32.66
N ALA A 81 4.39 1.68 -31.53
CA ALA A 81 5.05 1.80 -30.24
C ALA A 81 4.32 0.91 -29.22
N GLY A 82 4.98 0.57 -28.13
CA GLY A 82 4.36 -0.27 -27.11
C GLY A 82 5.07 -0.28 -25.77
N GLY A 83 4.37 -0.86 -24.80
CA GLY A 83 4.83 -0.93 -23.42
C GLY A 83 3.72 -1.35 -22.48
N LEU A 84 3.58 -0.64 -21.36
CA LEU A 84 2.64 -1.00 -20.30
C LEU A 84 1.60 0.10 -20.08
N VAL A 85 0.32 -0.27 -20.07
CA VAL A 85 -0.74 0.61 -19.57
C VAL A 85 -0.77 0.46 -18.05
N LEU A 86 -0.24 1.41 -17.31
CA LEU A 86 -0.27 1.42 -15.85
C LEU A 86 -1.72 1.65 -15.39
N SER A 87 -2.22 0.86 -14.43
CA SER A 87 -3.58 1.04 -13.93
C SER A 87 -3.53 1.52 -12.48
N LYS A 88 -4.41 2.46 -12.10
CA LYS A 88 -4.55 2.93 -10.72
C LYS A 88 -5.29 1.95 -9.78
N LYS A 89 -5.54 0.69 -10.18
CA LYS A 89 -6.32 -0.23 -9.33
C LYS A 89 -5.53 -0.63 -8.07
N LYS A 90 -6.09 -0.17 -6.94
CA LYS A 90 -5.83 -0.50 -5.52
C LYS A 90 -4.36 -0.44 -5.06
N ARG A 91 -4.07 0.69 -4.42
CA ARG A 91 -3.01 1.15 -3.48
C ARG A 91 -2.15 0.11 -2.71
N GLU A 92 -2.47 -1.18 -2.71
CA GLU A 92 -1.88 -2.17 -1.79
C GLU A 92 -1.34 -3.43 -2.48
N GLU A 93 -1.58 -3.64 -3.79
CA GLU A 93 -1.08 -4.83 -4.48
C GLU A 93 -0.32 -4.46 -5.74
N ALA A 94 0.89 -5.01 -5.87
CA ALA A 94 1.64 -4.88 -7.10
C ALA A 94 0.86 -5.56 -8.24
N ILE A 95 0.56 -4.80 -9.30
CA ILE A 95 -0.18 -5.34 -10.44
C ILE A 95 0.76 -6.28 -11.18
N THR A 96 0.35 -7.54 -11.30
CA THR A 96 1.05 -8.51 -12.13
C THR A 96 0.48 -8.49 -13.55
N LYS A 97 1.29 -8.15 -14.55
CA LYS A 97 0.89 -8.17 -15.96
C LYS A 97 1.76 -9.14 -16.76
N LYS A 98 1.13 -9.91 -17.64
CA LYS A 98 1.83 -10.80 -18.59
C LYS A 98 1.95 -10.20 -20.00
N THR A 99 1.04 -9.29 -20.37
CA THR A 99 0.97 -8.75 -21.73
C THR A 99 1.33 -7.27 -21.76
N THR A 100 2.06 -6.88 -22.80
CA THR A 100 2.27 -5.48 -23.17
C THR A 100 1.10 -5.00 -24.03
N HIS A 101 0.94 -3.68 -24.09
CA HIS A 101 0.02 -3.01 -24.99
C HIS A 101 0.79 -2.36 -26.13
N SER A 102 0.12 -2.13 -27.26
CA SER A 102 0.70 -1.44 -28.41
C SER A 102 -0.24 -0.34 -28.88
N TRP A 103 0.34 0.73 -29.41
CA TRP A 103 -0.34 1.86 -30.04
C TRP A 103 0.41 2.26 -31.31
N THR A 104 -0.17 3.18 -32.06
CA THR A 104 0.37 3.72 -33.31
C THR A 104 0.88 5.14 -33.06
N GLU A 105 2.02 5.50 -33.63
CA GLU A 105 2.50 6.88 -33.70
C GLU A 105 2.56 7.30 -35.16
N ILE A 106 1.95 8.42 -35.49
CA ILE A 106 1.91 9.00 -36.84
C ILE A 106 2.67 10.31 -36.81
N TYR A 107 3.57 10.52 -37.78
CA TYR A 107 4.36 11.72 -37.87
C TYR A 107 3.56 12.83 -38.55
N ILE A 108 3.22 13.87 -37.79
CA ILE A 108 2.39 15.00 -38.23
C ILE A 108 3.10 16.29 -37.78
N ASN A 109 3.34 17.20 -38.73
CA ASN A 109 3.94 18.53 -38.46
C ASN A 109 5.19 18.51 -37.56
N GLY A 110 6.13 17.60 -37.82
CA GLY A 110 7.39 17.53 -37.07
C GLY A 110 7.34 16.68 -35.80
N GLN A 111 6.16 16.19 -35.39
CA GLN A 111 5.97 15.47 -34.14
C GLN A 111 5.38 14.07 -34.35
N TRP A 112 5.75 13.13 -33.48
CA TRP A 112 5.13 11.82 -33.42
C TRP A 112 3.88 11.91 -32.55
N VAL A 113 2.71 11.82 -33.17
CA VAL A 113 1.41 11.93 -32.51
C VAL A 113 0.86 10.53 -32.24
N PRO A 114 0.48 10.18 -31.00
CA PRO A 114 0.05 8.83 -30.64
C PRO A 114 -1.45 8.60 -30.89
N PHE A 115 -1.80 7.37 -31.29
CA PHE A 115 -3.15 6.91 -31.58
C PHE A 115 -3.32 5.48 -31.05
N CYS A 116 -4.40 5.19 -30.33
CA CYS A 116 -4.74 3.83 -29.91
C CYS A 116 -6.18 3.46 -30.32
N PRO A 117 -6.38 2.81 -31.49
CA PRO A 117 -7.70 2.38 -31.96
C PRO A 117 -8.27 1.20 -31.16
N THR A 118 -7.49 0.62 -30.23
CA THR A 118 -8.00 -0.42 -29.33
C THR A 118 -8.73 0.19 -28.13
N ASN A 119 -8.20 1.30 -27.60
CA ASN A 119 -8.72 1.94 -26.39
C ASN A 119 -9.41 3.28 -26.68
N GLY A 120 -9.64 3.62 -27.96
CA GLY A 120 -10.40 4.80 -28.36
C GLY A 120 -9.66 6.13 -28.27
N TYR A 121 -8.32 6.10 -28.27
CA TYR A 121 -7.50 7.31 -28.16
C TYR A 121 -7.08 7.85 -29.52
N PHE A 122 -7.49 9.09 -29.82
CA PHE A 122 -7.15 9.80 -31.05
C PHE A 122 -6.24 10.98 -30.74
N ALA A 123 -5.06 11.03 -31.37
CA ALA A 123 -4.04 12.08 -31.24
C ALA A 123 -3.44 12.31 -29.83
N GLU A 124 -3.95 11.65 -28.80
CA GLU A 124 -3.46 11.74 -27.43
C GLU A 124 -3.61 10.39 -26.74
N ILE A 125 -2.59 9.95 -26.00
CA ILE A 125 -2.71 8.81 -25.07
C ILE A 125 -2.47 9.29 -23.63
N PRO A 126 -3.16 8.72 -22.63
CA PRO A 126 -2.98 9.14 -21.24
C PRO A 126 -1.57 8.91 -20.69
N ALA A 127 -1.16 9.72 -19.71
CA ALA A 127 0.13 9.63 -19.02
C ALA A 127 0.43 8.29 -18.34
N HIS A 128 -0.59 7.45 -18.13
CA HIS A 128 -0.39 6.11 -17.58
C HIS A 128 0.08 5.07 -18.62
N TYR A 129 0.35 5.48 -19.86
CA TYR A 129 0.99 4.64 -20.87
C TYR A 129 2.50 4.79 -20.75
N LEU A 130 3.16 3.76 -20.24
CA LEU A 130 4.62 3.69 -20.19
C LEU A 130 5.14 3.08 -21.49
N GLU A 131 5.83 3.89 -22.29
CA GLU A 131 6.55 3.41 -23.47
C GLU A 131 7.78 2.60 -23.05
N LEU A 132 7.95 1.42 -23.63
CA LEU A 132 9.11 0.56 -23.40
C LEU A 132 9.85 0.23 -24.69
N TYR A 133 9.19 0.29 -25.85
CA TYR A 133 9.81 -0.01 -27.13
C TYR A 133 9.13 0.71 -28.29
N LYS A 134 9.92 0.93 -29.35
CA LYS A 134 9.49 1.45 -30.64
C LYS A 134 9.72 0.43 -31.75
N GLY A 135 8.84 0.46 -32.73
CA GLY A 135 8.87 -0.43 -33.89
C GLY A 135 8.15 -1.76 -33.66
N ASP A 136 7.98 -2.50 -34.76
CA ASP A 136 7.24 -3.76 -34.78
C ASP A 136 8.08 -4.96 -34.27
N ARG A 137 8.50 -4.87 -33.00
CA ARG A 137 9.33 -5.87 -32.33
C ARG A 137 8.55 -6.46 -31.15
N ALA A 138 8.77 -7.74 -30.88
CA ALA A 138 8.28 -8.33 -29.64
C ALA A 138 9.19 -7.86 -28.51
N PHE A 139 8.62 -7.42 -27.39
CA PHE A 139 9.42 -6.96 -26.25
C PHE A 139 10.32 -8.07 -25.69
N ILE A 140 9.78 -9.30 -25.61
CA ILE A 140 10.54 -10.51 -25.26
C ILE A 140 10.45 -11.48 -26.42
N ILE A 141 11.61 -11.92 -26.90
CA ILE A 141 11.75 -13.01 -27.86
C ILE A 141 12.31 -14.20 -27.08
N ARG A 142 11.63 -15.35 -27.15
CA ARG A 142 12.07 -16.58 -26.49
C ARG A 142 12.15 -17.72 -27.49
N THR A 143 13.11 -18.62 -27.27
CA THR A 143 13.19 -19.89 -27.99
C THR A 143 12.00 -20.77 -27.60
N LYS A 144 11.38 -21.43 -28.60
CA LYS A 144 10.34 -22.43 -28.33
C LYS A 144 10.96 -23.57 -27.50
N ASN A 145 10.19 -24.13 -26.55
CA ASN A 145 10.57 -25.25 -25.67
C ASN A 145 11.57 -24.93 -24.53
N ILE A 146 11.77 -23.66 -24.18
CA ILE A 146 12.39 -23.28 -22.90
C ILE A 146 11.28 -22.90 -21.92
N ASP A 147 11.33 -23.45 -20.71
CA ASP A 147 10.39 -23.10 -19.63
C ASP A 147 10.72 -21.71 -19.05
N PHE A 148 10.40 -20.69 -19.83
CA PHE A 148 10.63 -19.29 -19.49
C PHE A 148 9.28 -18.56 -19.38
N ASP A 149 8.87 -18.24 -18.15
CA ASP A 149 7.71 -17.40 -17.84
C ASP A 149 8.18 -16.04 -17.29
N TYR A 150 7.50 -14.97 -17.67
CA TYR A 150 7.79 -13.62 -17.20
C TYR A 150 6.51 -12.93 -16.74
N ARG A 151 6.65 -12.06 -15.73
CA ARG A 151 5.59 -11.19 -15.25
C ARG A 151 6.16 -9.83 -14.88
N TRP A 152 5.45 -8.80 -15.31
CA TRP A 152 5.69 -7.43 -14.85
C TRP A 152 5.08 -7.26 -13.46
N LYS A 153 5.87 -6.81 -12.49
CA LYS A 153 5.39 -6.40 -11.17
C LYS A 153 5.45 -4.87 -11.11
N VAL A 154 4.30 -4.22 -11.19
CA VAL A 154 4.19 -2.75 -11.13
C VAL A 154 3.72 -2.35 -9.74
N SER A 155 4.55 -1.60 -9.02
CA SER A 155 4.20 -1.01 -7.72
C SER A 155 4.27 0.51 -7.80
N GLU A 156 3.23 1.20 -7.33
CA GLU A 156 3.24 2.64 -7.14
C GLU A 156 4.20 2.98 -6.00
N ARG A 157 5.19 3.84 -6.27
CA ARG A 157 6.06 4.45 -5.26
C ARG A 157 5.88 5.96 -5.34
N ARG A 158 5.75 6.65 -4.21
CA ARG A 158 5.69 8.12 -4.21
C ARG A 158 7.11 8.65 -4.37
N SER A 159 7.33 9.58 -5.30
CA SER A 159 8.65 10.20 -5.54
C SER A 159 9.23 10.93 -4.33
N SER A 160 8.41 11.22 -3.31
CA SER A 160 8.89 11.79 -2.06
C SER A 160 9.96 10.93 -1.39
N GLU A 161 9.93 9.60 -1.57
CA GLU A 161 10.95 8.72 -0.99
C GLU A 161 12.31 8.89 -1.68
N GLU A 162 12.35 8.93 -3.02
CA GLU A 162 13.60 9.14 -3.79
C GLU A 162 14.15 10.57 -3.59
N GLU A 163 13.29 11.58 -3.61
CA GLU A 163 13.70 12.97 -3.40
C GLU A 163 14.21 13.21 -1.96
N VAL A 164 13.60 12.55 -0.97
CA VAL A 164 14.09 12.52 0.42
C VAL A 164 15.40 11.74 0.52
N LEU A 165 15.59 10.64 -0.22
CA LEU A 165 16.84 9.89 -0.29
C LEU A 165 17.98 10.73 -0.90
N TYR A 166 17.73 11.42 -2.01
CA TYR A 166 18.69 12.35 -2.61
C TYR A 166 19.02 13.52 -1.67
N THR A 167 18.01 14.09 -1.02
CA THR A 167 18.19 15.16 -0.03
C THR A 167 19.00 14.67 1.18
N ASN A 168 18.72 13.47 1.68
CA ASN A 168 19.46 12.85 2.78
C ASN A 168 20.91 12.57 2.40
N ALA A 169 21.17 11.99 1.22
CA ALA A 169 22.52 11.67 0.75
C ALA A 169 23.41 12.91 0.52
N THR A 170 22.81 14.06 0.23
CA THR A 170 23.52 15.32 -0.03
C THR A 170 23.58 16.27 1.18
N ASN A 171 22.91 15.95 2.30
CA ASN A 171 22.85 16.82 3.47
C ASN A 171 24.12 16.76 4.31
N TYR A 172 24.72 17.91 4.61
CA TYR A 172 25.94 18.03 5.42
C TYR A 172 25.74 17.58 6.88
N PHE A 173 24.51 17.69 7.42
CA PHE A 173 24.16 17.29 8.77
C PHE A 173 23.80 15.80 8.92
N ASN A 174 23.83 15.02 7.84
CA ASN A 174 23.60 13.57 7.87
C ASN A 174 24.85 12.86 8.39
N ILE A 175 25.08 12.98 9.70
CA ILE A 175 26.28 12.49 10.39
C ILE A 175 26.39 10.96 10.25
N LEU A 176 25.26 10.26 10.16
CA LEU A 176 25.22 8.81 10.18
C LEU A 176 25.27 8.14 8.80
N ARG A 177 25.07 8.87 7.69
CA ARG A 177 24.91 8.31 6.32
C ARG A 177 24.09 7.01 6.32
N LEU A 178 23.06 6.98 7.16
CA LEU A 178 22.41 5.74 7.59
C LEU A 178 21.83 5.00 6.39
N TRP A 179 21.22 5.75 5.46
CA TRP A 179 20.62 5.20 4.24
C TRP A 179 21.61 4.63 3.24
N ALA A 180 22.68 5.35 2.90
CA ALA A 180 23.68 4.88 1.96
C ALA A 180 24.32 3.55 2.41
N THR A 181 24.44 3.37 3.72
CA THR A 181 24.98 2.15 4.33
C THR A 181 23.97 1.01 4.34
N LEU A 182 22.69 1.29 4.62
CA LEU A 182 21.63 0.27 4.69
C LEU A 182 21.15 -0.21 3.31
N GLU A 183 21.23 0.64 2.28
CA GLU A 183 20.95 0.23 0.90
C GLU A 183 21.94 -0.84 0.43
N GLN A 184 23.23 -0.68 0.76
CA GLN A 184 24.26 -1.70 0.50
C GLN A 184 23.95 -3.03 1.21
N ALA A 185 23.29 -2.97 2.37
CA ALA A 185 22.88 -4.14 3.15
C ALA A 185 21.56 -4.78 2.67
N SER A 186 20.93 -4.28 1.59
CA SER A 186 19.63 -4.79 1.06
C SER A 186 18.48 -4.80 2.09
N ILE A 187 18.51 -3.90 3.07
CA ILE A 187 17.45 -3.77 4.08
C ILE A 187 16.26 -3.02 3.49
N SER A 188 15.04 -3.54 3.70
CA SER A 188 13.83 -2.90 3.18
C SER A 188 13.58 -1.54 3.85
N LEU A 189 13.33 -0.50 3.04
CA LEU A 189 13.02 0.85 3.51
C LEU A 189 11.88 0.86 4.54
N ASN A 190 10.83 0.07 4.29
CA ASN A 190 9.69 -0.06 5.21
C ASN A 190 10.08 -0.51 6.63
N LEU A 191 11.00 -1.47 6.74
CA LEU A 191 11.46 -1.96 8.04
C LEU A 191 12.24 -0.88 8.79
N LEU A 192 13.05 -0.08 8.08
CA LEU A 192 13.76 1.02 8.72
C LEU A 192 12.79 2.09 9.23
N VAL A 193 11.77 2.45 8.43
CA VAL A 193 10.73 3.41 8.86
C VAL A 193 10.00 2.89 10.10
N ILE A 194 9.67 1.58 10.15
CA ILE A 194 9.08 0.97 11.34
C ILE A 194 9.99 1.18 12.55
N ILE A 195 11.27 0.79 12.45
CA ILE A 195 12.22 0.87 13.56
C ILE A 195 12.38 2.32 14.06
N LEU A 196 12.56 3.27 13.14
CA LEU A 196 12.79 4.67 13.48
C LEU A 196 11.53 5.36 14.04
N THR A 197 10.33 4.85 13.75
CA THR A 197 9.08 5.43 14.28
C THR A 197 8.67 4.87 15.64
N ILE A 198 9.22 3.72 16.08
CA ILE A 198 8.91 3.10 17.39
C ILE A 198 9.11 4.06 18.57
N PRO A 199 10.24 4.79 18.70
CA PRO A 199 10.45 5.74 19.81
C PRO A 199 9.39 6.84 19.86
N ILE A 200 8.84 7.24 18.71
CA ILE A 200 7.78 8.23 18.66
C ILE A 200 6.45 7.63 19.09
N GLY A 201 6.15 6.40 18.67
CA GLY A 201 5.04 5.63 19.23
C GLY A 201 5.11 5.57 20.76
N ALA A 202 6.28 5.25 21.32
CA ALA A 202 6.50 5.23 22.77
C ALA A 202 6.29 6.62 23.42
N THR A 203 6.66 7.70 22.72
CA THR A 203 6.44 9.09 23.18
C THR A 203 4.94 9.41 23.27
N VAL A 204 4.14 8.94 22.31
CA VAL A 204 2.67 9.06 22.37
C VAL A 204 2.11 8.33 23.58
N VAL A 205 2.63 7.13 23.90
CA VAL A 205 2.24 6.39 25.11
C VAL A 205 2.63 7.15 26.38
N ALA A 206 3.85 7.70 26.44
CA ALA A 206 4.32 8.49 27.56
C ALA A 206 3.46 9.75 27.77
N PHE A 207 3.10 10.44 26.69
CA PHE A 207 2.19 11.59 26.73
C PHE A 207 0.80 11.21 27.25
N ALA A 208 0.21 10.12 26.73
CA ALA A 208 -1.08 9.63 27.19
C ALA A 208 -1.07 9.28 28.69
N ARG A 209 0.03 8.71 29.19
CA ARG A 209 0.18 8.35 30.59
C ARG A 209 0.45 9.54 31.50
N ASN A 210 1.37 10.42 31.13
CA ASN A 210 1.88 11.48 32.01
C ASN A 210 1.03 12.76 31.94
N VAL A 211 0.55 13.13 30.76
CA VAL A 211 -0.20 14.38 30.55
C VAL A 211 -1.70 14.13 30.63
N ILE A 212 -2.21 13.13 29.92
CA ILE A 212 -3.65 12.83 29.93
C ILE A 212 -4.04 12.09 31.21
N GLY A 213 -3.22 11.12 31.65
CA GLY A 213 -3.52 10.26 32.80
C GLY A 213 -4.26 8.98 32.44
N LEU A 214 -4.08 8.49 31.21
CA LEU A 214 -4.58 7.19 30.76
C LEU A 214 -3.65 6.08 31.26
N VAL A 215 -4.23 5.00 31.79
CA VAL A 215 -3.47 3.85 32.32
C VAL A 215 -3.70 2.62 31.44
N PRO A 216 -2.92 2.44 30.36
CA PRO A 216 -2.97 1.25 29.54
C PRO A 216 -2.25 0.07 30.19
N PHE A 217 -2.31 -1.11 29.56
CA PHE A 217 -1.53 -2.28 29.95
C PHE A 217 -0.04 -2.01 29.73
N GLY A 218 0.71 -1.97 30.82
CA GLY A 218 2.13 -1.73 30.79
C GLY A 218 2.51 -0.32 30.30
N THR A 219 3.81 -0.07 30.26
CA THR A 219 4.40 1.19 29.77
C THR A 219 4.65 1.17 28.27
N PHE A 220 4.88 0.00 27.70
CA PHE A 220 5.36 -0.17 26.33
C PHE A 220 4.40 -0.96 25.43
N MET A 221 3.43 -1.67 26.00
CA MET A 221 2.54 -2.55 25.24
C MET A 221 1.75 -1.80 24.16
N PRO A 222 1.16 -0.62 24.40
CA PRO A 222 0.41 0.09 23.36
C PRO A 222 1.27 0.47 22.15
N ALA A 223 2.56 0.77 22.36
CA ALA A 223 3.49 1.05 21.26
C ALA A 223 3.78 -0.22 20.45
N LEU A 224 3.98 -1.37 21.10
CA LEU A 224 4.14 -2.66 20.42
C LEU A 224 2.88 -3.07 19.63
N ILE A 225 1.70 -2.84 20.20
CA ILE A 225 0.41 -3.08 19.53
C ILE A 225 0.29 -2.17 18.30
N ALA A 226 0.70 -0.90 18.40
CA ALA A 226 0.73 0.02 17.26
C ALA A 226 1.66 -0.47 16.13
N VAL A 227 2.81 -1.04 16.48
CA VAL A 227 3.73 -1.68 15.51
C VAL A 227 3.04 -2.87 14.84
N ALA A 228 2.37 -3.74 15.59
CA ALA A 228 1.61 -4.85 15.02
C ALA A 228 0.50 -4.37 14.05
N PHE A 229 -0.16 -3.25 14.34
CA PHE A 229 -1.15 -2.65 13.44
C PHE A 229 -0.53 -2.09 12.16
N ARG A 230 0.77 -1.79 12.14
CA ARG A 230 1.50 -1.34 10.95
C ARG A 230 1.63 -2.44 9.89
N ASP A 231 1.86 -3.68 10.32
CA ASP A 231 1.95 -4.83 9.43
C ASP A 231 0.56 -5.36 9.02
N THR A 232 -0.36 -5.41 9.97
CA THR A 232 -1.70 -6.01 9.79
C THR A 232 -2.72 -5.04 9.18
N GLY A 233 -2.47 -3.73 9.28
CA GLY A 233 -3.43 -2.66 9.01
C GLY A 233 -4.38 -2.41 10.19
N LEU A 234 -4.78 -1.16 10.43
CA LEU A 234 -5.54 -0.79 11.63
C LEU A 234 -6.85 -1.56 11.79
N ALA A 235 -7.67 -1.64 10.73
CA ALA A 235 -8.99 -2.27 10.81
C ALA A 235 -8.90 -3.76 11.16
N TRP A 236 -8.11 -4.51 10.39
CA TRP A 236 -7.91 -5.94 10.62
C TRP A 236 -7.11 -6.21 11.89
N GLY A 237 -6.10 -5.39 12.17
CA GLY A 237 -5.31 -5.46 13.39
C GLY A 237 -6.17 -5.33 14.64
N VAL A 238 -7.03 -4.31 14.72
CA VAL A 238 -7.94 -4.11 15.87
C VAL A 238 -8.91 -5.28 16.03
N ILE A 239 -9.49 -5.77 14.91
CA ILE A 239 -10.44 -6.89 14.94
C ILE A 239 -9.76 -8.17 15.44
N LEU A 240 -8.63 -8.56 14.82
CA LEU A 240 -7.90 -9.78 15.18
C LEU A 240 -7.39 -9.71 16.62
N PHE A 241 -6.80 -8.58 17.00
CA PHE A 241 -6.29 -8.36 18.36
C PHE A 241 -7.37 -8.47 19.42
N THR A 242 -8.53 -7.86 19.17
CA THR A 242 -9.67 -7.90 20.09
C THR A 242 -10.27 -9.29 20.19
N ILE A 243 -10.50 -9.97 19.07
CA ILE A 243 -11.07 -11.32 19.06
C ILE A 243 -10.12 -12.27 19.80
N THR A 244 -8.83 -12.29 19.46
CA THR A 244 -7.87 -13.22 20.05
C THR A 244 -7.76 -13.04 21.57
N ILE A 245 -7.59 -11.80 22.06
CA ILE A 245 -7.41 -11.55 23.49
C ILE A 245 -8.69 -11.83 24.28
N LEU A 246 -9.85 -11.39 23.79
CA LEU A 246 -11.11 -11.65 24.48
C LEU A 246 -11.43 -13.14 24.51
N SER A 247 -11.22 -13.87 23.39
CA SER A 247 -11.42 -15.31 23.34
C SER A 247 -10.56 -16.02 24.39
N CYS A 248 -9.27 -15.71 24.52
CA CYS A 248 -8.42 -16.27 25.57
C CYS A 248 -8.94 -15.96 26.99
N GLY A 249 -9.40 -14.73 27.22
CA GLY A 249 -10.04 -14.36 28.49
C GLY A 249 -11.30 -15.17 28.80
N LEU A 250 -12.12 -15.50 27.82
CA LEU A 250 -13.34 -16.30 28.02
C LEU A 250 -13.06 -17.73 28.49
N PHE A 251 -11.91 -18.31 28.13
CA PHE A 251 -11.51 -19.64 28.60
C PHE A 251 -10.92 -19.63 30.03
N TRP A 252 -10.62 -18.45 30.57
CA TRP A 252 -10.06 -18.29 31.91
C TRP A 252 -10.87 -19.00 33.01
N PRO A 253 -12.19 -18.81 33.15
CA PRO A 253 -12.95 -19.38 34.26
C PRO A 253 -12.96 -20.92 34.27
N LEU A 254 -12.76 -21.54 33.10
CA LEU A 254 -12.65 -23.00 32.97
C LEU A 254 -11.33 -23.51 33.56
N LEU A 255 -10.23 -22.79 33.33
CA LEU A 255 -8.91 -23.13 33.87
C LEU A 255 -8.80 -22.86 35.37
N GLU A 256 -9.48 -21.82 35.85
CA GLU A 256 -9.55 -21.49 37.27
C GLU A 256 -10.29 -22.58 38.06
N LYS A 257 -11.44 -23.04 37.56
CA LYS A 257 -12.18 -24.18 38.14
C LYS A 257 -11.36 -25.47 38.20
N ALA A 258 -10.40 -25.64 37.29
CA ALA A 258 -9.54 -26.82 37.23
C ALA A 258 -8.37 -26.79 38.26
N GLY A 259 -8.16 -25.68 38.99
CA GLY A 259 -7.17 -25.61 40.07
C GLY A 259 -5.70 -25.72 39.61
N ILE A 260 -5.41 -25.40 38.35
CA ILE A 260 -4.09 -25.60 37.73
C ILE A 260 -3.05 -24.59 38.28
N LEU A 261 -1.80 -25.01 38.51
CA LEU A 261 -0.69 -24.13 38.90
C LEU A 261 -0.45 -23.00 37.86
N HIS A 262 0.08 -21.84 38.30
CA HIS A 262 0.25 -20.65 37.46
C HIS A 262 1.08 -20.89 36.18
N VAL A 263 2.23 -21.57 36.28
CA VAL A 263 3.14 -21.76 35.14
C VAL A 263 2.52 -22.66 34.05
N PRO A 264 1.99 -23.87 34.36
CA PRO A 264 1.25 -24.67 33.37
C PRO A 264 0.01 -23.96 32.81
N ARG A 265 -0.67 -23.16 33.64
CA ARG A 265 -1.85 -22.38 33.22
C ARG A 265 -1.49 -21.38 32.12
N MET A 266 -0.39 -20.64 32.27
CA MET A 266 0.07 -19.71 31.23
C MET A 266 0.44 -20.42 29.92
N ALA A 267 1.10 -21.59 30.01
CA ALA A 267 1.41 -22.39 28.82
C ALA A 267 0.15 -22.85 28.07
N ILE A 268 -0.91 -23.26 28.79
CA ILE A 268 -2.20 -23.63 28.19
C ILE A 268 -2.84 -22.44 27.48
N ILE A 269 -2.82 -21.26 28.10
CA ILE A 269 -3.39 -20.04 27.51
C ILE A 269 -2.65 -19.64 26.23
N LEU A 270 -1.33 -19.68 26.23
CA LEU A 270 -0.53 -19.41 25.02
C LEU A 270 -0.79 -20.44 23.91
N THR A 271 -0.96 -21.71 24.27
CA THR A 271 -1.30 -22.77 23.31
C THR A 271 -2.68 -22.51 22.69
N LEU A 272 -3.65 -22.12 23.52
CA LEU A 272 -5.00 -21.78 23.09
C LEU A 272 -5.02 -20.56 22.17
N GLU A 273 -4.20 -19.55 22.45
CA GLU A 273 -4.03 -18.37 21.61
C GLU A 273 -3.56 -18.75 20.20
N VAL A 274 -2.52 -19.59 20.09
CA VAL A 274 -2.03 -20.08 18.79
C VAL A 274 -3.13 -20.85 18.06
N MET A 275 -3.87 -21.72 18.76
CA MET A 275 -5.00 -22.46 18.17
C MET A 275 -6.11 -21.53 17.66
N ILE A 276 -6.44 -20.47 18.39
CA ILE A 276 -7.43 -19.46 17.98
C ILE A 276 -6.96 -18.74 16.71
N ILE A 277 -5.69 -18.31 16.66
CA ILE A 277 -5.13 -17.63 15.48
C ILE A 277 -5.17 -18.55 14.26
N VAL A 278 -4.75 -19.81 14.40
CA VAL A 278 -4.82 -20.82 13.32
C VAL A 278 -6.28 -21.05 12.89
N GLY A 279 -7.21 -21.16 13.85
CA GLY A 279 -8.63 -21.31 13.56
C GLY A 279 -9.20 -20.14 12.77
N ILE A 280 -8.90 -18.90 13.18
CA ILE A 280 -9.31 -17.68 12.48
C ILE A 280 -8.72 -17.66 11.05
N ALA A 281 -7.44 -18.03 10.90
CA ALA A 281 -6.80 -18.09 9.59
C ALA A 281 -7.49 -19.11 8.66
N LEU A 282 -7.82 -20.30 9.16
CA LEU A 282 -8.54 -21.32 8.40
C LEU A 282 -9.93 -20.84 7.98
N VAL A 283 -10.70 -20.25 8.90
CA VAL A 283 -12.02 -19.67 8.59
C VAL A 283 -11.89 -18.59 7.52
N ALA A 284 -10.94 -17.66 7.68
CA ALA A 284 -10.71 -16.60 6.71
C ALA A 284 -10.40 -17.12 5.30
N ILE A 285 -9.58 -18.17 5.19
CA ILE A 285 -9.25 -18.80 3.89
C ILE A 285 -10.51 -19.40 3.25
N ASN A 286 -11.34 -20.11 4.02
CA ASN A 286 -12.56 -20.75 3.52
C ASN A 286 -13.60 -19.72 3.02
N PHE A 287 -13.69 -18.56 3.66
CA PHE A 287 -14.56 -17.45 3.23
C PHE A 287 -13.95 -16.59 2.10
N GLY A 288 -12.79 -16.97 1.54
CA GLY A 288 -12.14 -16.25 0.45
C GLY A 288 -11.35 -15.01 0.87
N TYR A 289 -11.21 -14.74 2.17
CA TYR A 289 -10.42 -13.64 2.73
C TYR A 289 -8.94 -14.01 2.84
N LYS A 290 -8.29 -14.29 1.70
CA LYS A 290 -6.86 -14.69 1.65
C LYS A 290 -5.91 -13.67 2.29
N ARG A 291 -6.29 -12.39 2.31
CA ARG A 291 -5.50 -11.32 2.96
C ARG A 291 -5.46 -11.46 4.48
N ALA A 292 -6.56 -11.84 5.13
CA ALA A 292 -6.60 -11.96 6.59
C ALA A 292 -5.73 -13.13 7.11
N ALA A 293 -5.51 -14.16 6.27
CA ALA A 293 -4.72 -15.33 6.63
C ALA A 293 -3.20 -15.16 6.49
N ALA A 294 -2.73 -14.24 5.63
CA ALA A 294 -1.31 -14.00 5.38
C ALA A 294 -0.62 -13.11 6.45
N ILE A 295 -1.37 -12.63 7.43
CA ILE A 295 -1.00 -11.51 8.30
C ILE A 295 -0.06 -11.84 9.47
N SER A 296 0.25 -13.11 9.81
CA SER A 296 0.74 -13.40 11.16
C SER A 296 1.99 -14.28 11.28
N LEU A 297 3.13 -13.65 11.60
CA LEU A 297 4.21 -14.26 12.42
C LEU A 297 4.83 -13.25 13.42
N PHE A 298 5.06 -12.00 13.03
CA PHE A 298 5.66 -10.98 13.91
C PHE A 298 4.71 -10.40 14.99
N PRO A 299 3.42 -10.15 14.71
CA PRO A 299 2.44 -9.74 15.73
C PRO A 299 2.19 -10.78 16.83
N LEU A 300 2.53 -12.05 16.58
CA LEU A 300 2.28 -13.13 17.53
C LEU A 300 2.94 -12.86 18.89
N ALA A 301 4.18 -12.39 18.90
CA ALA A 301 4.89 -12.09 20.15
C ALA A 301 4.23 -10.94 20.94
N VAL A 302 3.64 -9.96 20.24
CA VAL A 302 2.92 -8.84 20.89
C VAL A 302 1.57 -9.30 21.42
N LEU A 303 0.88 -10.16 20.66
CA LEU A 303 -0.36 -10.79 21.07
C LEU A 303 -0.14 -11.62 22.35
N THR A 304 0.85 -12.50 22.37
CA THR A 304 1.13 -13.36 23.54
C THR A 304 1.43 -12.55 24.79
N LEU A 305 2.32 -11.54 24.68
CA LEU A 305 2.64 -10.64 25.80
C LEU A 305 1.43 -9.86 26.29
N THR A 306 0.52 -9.45 25.39
CA THR A 306 -0.70 -8.73 25.81
C THR A 306 -1.72 -9.67 26.42
N THR A 307 -1.90 -10.86 25.86
CA THR A 307 -2.80 -11.91 26.38
C THR A 307 -2.40 -12.30 27.80
N GLU A 308 -1.10 -12.48 28.06
CA GLU A 308 -0.57 -12.74 29.40
C GLU A 308 -0.96 -11.63 30.38
N ARG A 309 -0.72 -10.36 30.02
CA ARG A 309 -1.08 -9.21 30.86
C ARG A 309 -2.58 -9.06 31.07
N PHE A 310 -3.37 -9.35 30.03
CA PHE A 310 -4.82 -9.31 30.10
C PHE A 310 -5.34 -10.34 31.10
N VAL A 311 -4.83 -11.57 31.04
CA VAL A 311 -5.22 -12.64 31.97
C VAL A 311 -4.79 -12.30 33.39
N ILE A 312 -3.55 -11.84 33.62
CA ILE A 312 -3.10 -11.43 34.96
C ILE A 312 -4.00 -10.33 35.53
N SER A 313 -4.38 -9.35 34.70
CA SER A 313 -5.29 -8.28 35.11
C SER A 313 -6.68 -8.81 35.48
N ILE A 314 -7.21 -9.83 34.79
CA ILE A 314 -8.47 -10.49 35.18
C ILE A 314 -8.33 -11.10 36.57
N ILE A 315 -7.19 -11.73 36.87
CA ILE A 315 -6.94 -12.38 38.18
C ILE A 315 -6.87 -11.33 39.30
N GLU A 316 -6.11 -10.27 39.08
CA GLU A 316 -5.79 -9.29 40.12
C GLU A 316 -6.94 -8.31 40.38
N GLU A 317 -7.67 -7.92 39.33
CA GLU A 317 -8.62 -6.80 39.38
C GLU A 317 -10.02 -7.16 38.88
N GLY A 318 -10.20 -8.35 38.30
CA GLY A 318 -11.46 -8.78 37.71
C GLY A 318 -11.71 -8.22 36.30
N TRP A 319 -12.87 -8.57 35.76
CA TRP A 319 -13.23 -8.28 34.37
C TRP A 319 -13.45 -6.80 34.07
N SER A 320 -14.13 -6.07 34.96
CA SER A 320 -14.54 -4.68 34.68
C SER A 320 -13.35 -3.73 34.56
N PRO A 321 -12.40 -3.66 35.51
CA PRO A 321 -11.21 -2.83 35.37
C PRO A 321 -10.33 -3.26 34.19
N THR A 322 -10.25 -4.56 33.93
CA THR A 322 -9.45 -5.12 32.84
C THR A 322 -9.99 -4.72 31.47
N LEU A 323 -11.31 -4.79 31.24
CA LEU A 323 -11.91 -4.35 29.97
C LEU A 323 -11.72 -2.84 29.75
N GLN A 324 -11.79 -2.03 30.81
CA GLN A 324 -11.50 -0.60 30.71
C GLN A 324 -10.04 -0.36 30.30
N ARG A 325 -9.08 -1.03 30.93
CA ARG A 325 -7.65 -0.94 30.59
C ARG A 325 -7.35 -1.45 29.18
N PHE A 326 -8.05 -2.50 28.74
CA PHE A 326 -7.96 -3.01 27.38
C PHE A 326 -8.40 -1.96 26.36
N ALA A 327 -9.57 -1.34 26.58
CA ALA A 327 -10.08 -0.27 25.72
C ALA A 327 -9.12 0.94 25.67
N VAL A 328 -8.58 1.36 26.82
CA VAL A 328 -7.58 2.43 26.90
C VAL A 328 -6.31 2.06 26.15
N SER A 329 -5.82 0.83 26.29
CA SER A 329 -4.63 0.34 25.58
C SER A 329 -4.82 0.36 24.07
N LEU A 330 -6.00 -0.07 23.59
CA LEU A 330 -6.36 -0.07 22.18
C LEU A 330 -6.47 1.36 21.63
N LEU A 331 -7.04 2.28 22.40
CA LEU A 331 -7.14 3.70 22.05
C LEU A 331 -5.74 4.33 21.92
N VAL A 332 -4.88 4.12 22.90
CA VAL A 332 -3.50 4.65 22.89
C VAL A 332 -2.69 4.02 21.76
N ALA A 333 -2.82 2.71 21.52
CA ALA A 333 -2.17 2.03 20.41
C ALA A 333 -2.64 2.56 19.05
N THR A 334 -3.94 2.84 18.91
CA THR A 334 -4.50 3.45 17.70
C THR A 334 -3.94 4.86 17.49
N ALA A 335 -3.87 5.68 18.54
CA ALA A 335 -3.28 7.02 18.46
C ALA A 335 -1.80 6.96 18.06
N ALA A 336 -1.01 6.08 18.71
CA ALA A 336 0.39 5.86 18.36
C ALA A 336 0.54 5.39 16.91
N TYR A 337 -0.30 4.46 16.45
CA TYR A 337 -0.33 4.01 15.05
C TYR A 337 -0.59 5.15 14.07
N LEU A 338 -1.57 6.01 14.36
CA LEU A 338 -1.92 7.15 13.50
C LEU A 338 -0.78 8.15 13.40
N VAL A 339 -0.12 8.45 14.51
CA VAL A 339 1.06 9.32 14.53
C VAL A 339 2.21 8.68 13.74
N MET A 340 2.50 7.39 13.98
CA MET A 340 3.57 6.67 13.27
C MET A 340 3.33 6.55 11.76
N ARG A 341 2.07 6.52 11.30
CA ARG A 341 1.71 6.50 9.87
C ARG A 341 1.52 7.87 9.24
N TRP A 342 1.79 8.94 10.00
CA TRP A 342 1.64 10.28 9.46
C TRP A 342 2.75 10.55 8.44
N THR A 343 2.37 10.77 7.18
CA THR A 343 3.30 10.80 6.04
C THR A 343 4.36 11.89 6.17
N PHE A 344 4.00 13.02 6.77
CA PHE A 344 4.94 14.11 7.05
C PHE A 344 6.02 13.67 8.05
N LEU A 345 5.59 13.03 9.15
CA LEU A 345 6.48 12.57 10.20
C LEU A 345 7.41 11.46 9.71
N GLU A 346 6.89 10.50 8.93
CA GLU A 346 7.69 9.45 8.29
C GLU A 346 8.78 10.06 7.41
N ASN A 347 8.42 10.95 6.49
CA ASN A 347 9.38 11.60 5.60
C ASN A 347 10.42 12.42 6.38
N LEU A 348 10.00 13.08 7.45
CA LEU A 348 10.89 13.90 8.28
C LEU A 348 11.95 13.05 9.02
N ILE A 349 11.55 11.93 9.60
CA ILE A 349 12.48 11.02 10.30
C ILE A 349 13.41 10.29 9.34
N ILE A 350 12.88 9.91 8.16
CA ILE A 350 13.69 9.33 7.08
C ILE A 350 14.75 10.34 6.63
N ALA A 351 14.35 11.60 6.43
CA ALA A 351 15.25 12.67 6.03
C ALA A 351 16.29 12.98 7.11
N TYR A 352 15.88 12.99 8.39
CA TYR A 352 16.69 13.41 9.54
C TYR A 352 16.53 12.44 10.73
N PRO A 353 17.19 11.26 10.71
CA PRO A 353 17.11 10.29 11.79
C PRO A 353 17.66 10.84 13.13
N GLU A 354 18.51 11.86 13.09
CA GLU A 354 19.04 12.57 14.26
C GLU A 354 17.93 13.24 15.10
N LEU A 355 16.75 13.49 14.52
CA LEU A 355 15.58 13.97 15.26
C LEU A 355 15.16 13.02 16.39
N LEU A 356 15.58 11.76 16.39
CA LEU A 356 15.41 10.88 17.54
C LEU A 356 16.07 11.43 18.83
N LEU A 357 17.12 12.25 18.73
CA LEU A 357 17.67 12.94 19.90
C LEU A 357 16.68 13.96 20.48
N SER A 358 15.91 14.65 19.62
CA SER A 358 14.84 15.54 20.09
C SER A 358 13.72 14.74 20.75
N VAL A 359 13.43 13.53 20.27
CA VAL A 359 12.45 12.61 20.89
C VAL A 359 12.90 12.20 22.29
N ILE A 360 14.20 11.96 22.50
CA ILE A 360 14.76 11.75 23.85
C ILE A 360 14.51 12.99 24.73
N GLY A 361 14.83 14.19 24.22
CA GLY A 361 14.58 15.45 24.94
C GLY A 361 13.11 15.64 25.34
N VAL A 362 12.17 15.36 24.44
CA VAL A 362 10.72 15.40 24.72
C VAL A 362 10.35 14.39 25.81
N ASN A 363 10.87 13.16 25.76
CA ASN A 363 10.59 12.16 26.78
C ASN A 363 11.18 12.52 28.16
N LEU A 364 12.35 13.19 28.19
CA LEU A 364 12.90 13.72 29.45
C LEU A 364 11.99 14.79 30.05
N LEU A 365 11.48 15.72 29.24
CA LEU A 365 10.52 16.73 29.68
C LEU A 365 9.22 16.08 30.19
N LEU A 366 8.68 15.11 29.46
CA LEU A 366 7.50 14.34 29.89
C LEU A 366 7.76 13.54 31.17
N GLY A 367 8.98 13.07 31.40
CA GLY A 367 9.38 12.38 32.62
C GLY A 367 9.49 13.31 33.83
N SER A 368 9.88 14.57 33.62
CA SER A 368 9.91 15.61 34.64
C SER A 368 8.56 16.32 34.87
N TRP A 369 7.48 15.85 34.24
CA TRP A 369 6.17 16.47 34.33
C TRP A 369 5.59 16.40 35.75
N THR A 370 5.51 17.54 36.42
CA THR A 370 4.95 17.70 37.78
C THR A 370 3.52 18.26 37.78
N GLY A 371 2.98 18.62 36.62
CA GLY A 371 1.63 19.18 36.49
C GLY A 371 0.52 18.14 36.73
N LEU A 372 -0.66 18.62 37.11
CA LEU A 372 -1.86 17.78 37.23
C LEU A 372 -2.20 17.10 35.90
N ARG A 373 -2.58 15.82 35.95
CA ARG A 373 -3.05 15.11 34.76
C ARG A 373 -4.38 15.68 34.30
N LEU A 374 -4.67 15.64 33.00
CA LEU A 374 -5.93 16.15 32.46
C LEU A 374 -7.15 15.44 33.07
N THR A 375 -7.05 14.13 33.30
CA THR A 375 -8.10 13.36 33.98
C THR A 375 -8.30 13.79 35.44
N GLU A 376 -7.23 14.14 36.15
CA GLU A 376 -7.28 14.65 37.52
C GLU A 376 -7.87 16.07 37.56
N PHE A 377 -7.50 16.92 36.61
CA PHE A 377 -8.08 18.25 36.48
C PHE A 377 -9.60 18.18 36.26
N ILE A 378 -10.07 17.28 35.38
CA ILE A 378 -11.51 17.09 35.15
C ILE A 378 -12.20 16.50 36.39
N ARG A 379 -11.58 15.52 37.06
CA ARG A 379 -12.14 14.87 38.26
C ARG A 379 -12.26 15.84 39.44
N PHE A 380 -11.28 16.72 39.63
CA PHE A 380 -11.22 17.66 40.75
C PHE A 380 -11.63 19.09 40.36
N ARG A 381 -12.21 19.28 39.17
CA ARG A 381 -12.64 20.60 38.67
C ARG A 381 -13.56 21.34 39.65
N SER A 382 -14.40 20.61 40.37
CA SER A 382 -15.33 21.16 41.38
C SER A 382 -14.63 21.74 42.61
N LEU A 383 -13.46 21.20 43.00
CA LEU A 383 -12.66 21.71 44.13
C LEU A 383 -11.86 22.95 43.75
N TYR A 384 -11.45 23.08 42.50
CA TYR A 384 -10.70 24.25 42.01
C TYR A 384 -11.60 25.44 41.62
N LEU A 385 -12.85 25.19 41.22
CA LEU A 385 -13.81 26.25 40.87
C LEU A 385 -14.55 26.82 42.09
N ARG A 386 -14.58 26.11 43.22
CA ARG A 386 -15.00 26.69 44.51
C ARG A 386 -13.82 27.45 45.10
N GLY A 387 -13.81 28.77 44.92
CA GLY A 387 -12.83 29.64 45.57
C GLY A 387 -12.89 29.55 47.11
N PRO A 388 -11.85 30.02 47.82
CA PRO A 388 -11.69 29.86 49.27
C PRO A 388 -12.81 30.44 50.16
N ASN A 389 -13.78 31.18 49.59
CA ASN A 389 -14.84 31.87 50.33
C ASN A 389 -16.02 30.99 50.78
N GLU A 390 -16.10 29.70 50.39
CA GLU A 390 -17.18 28.80 50.85
C GLU A 390 -16.73 27.78 51.92
N MET A 391 -15.43 27.69 52.25
CA MET A 391 -14.93 26.69 53.21
C MET A 391 -14.89 27.18 54.68
N SER A 392 -15.23 28.44 54.97
CA SER A 392 -15.26 28.99 56.34
C SER A 392 -16.66 29.11 56.94
N GLY A 393 -17.68 28.49 56.33
CA GLY A 393 -19.09 28.78 56.61
C GLY A 393 -19.90 27.69 57.32
N GLN A 394 -19.28 26.67 57.92
CA GLN A 394 -20.00 25.64 58.70
C GLN A 394 -19.18 25.13 59.89
N GLU A 395 -18.85 26.02 60.82
CA GLU A 395 -18.61 25.66 62.23
C GLU A 395 -19.25 26.73 63.12
N THR A 396 -20.54 26.55 63.43
CA THR A 396 -21.21 27.07 64.64
C THR A 396 -22.36 26.15 65.00
#